data_AF-M0H6T7-F1
#
_entry.id   AF-M0H6T7-F1
#
_cell.length_a   1.000
_cell.length_b   1.000
_cell.length_c   1.000
_cell.angle_alpha   90.00
_cell.angle_beta   90.00
_cell.angle_gamma   90.00
#
_symmetry.space_group_name_H-M   'P 1'
#
loop_
_entity.id
_entity.type
_entity.pdbx_description
1 polymer ?
#
loop_
_entity_poly.entity_id
_entity_poly.type
_entity_poly.pdbx_seq_one_letter_code
_entity_poly.pdbx_strand_id
1 'polypeptide(L)'
;MTRNTTYDGDVTLNGSEQPPVEVRDPADAFVSGASIDGNLTVQNAEYVFTHTPVSGDTSVSDSETQTTIRGNLEDGYVQSVGGDVLLTDAEDVFIAADAVEGAVSAPGAENVYTDESIPVDSADNYDVSTFGWQQSGSATDPDSGVYAVGMDHDIELEKVRQDVDLYLVGHSHDVRVDGRGASVTVHFVGYDNTVHVGPYLSSTVETDTGFDNEIDADPYPAEDLIEMSRREAYSNAGFGRRKVTFQVPNEDDDWCPNCGQAAEAIIERHQKEAFFLFGWPLWTYDRSTNPARECENCSPNAVHTELTAAERREIFD
;
A
#
# COMPACT_ATOMS: atom_id res chain seq x y z
N MET A 1 25.60 0.46 37.80
CA MET A 1 26.73 1.10 37.09
C MET A 1 26.26 1.16 35.66
N THR A 2 25.99 2.34 35.13
CA THR A 2 25.53 2.50 33.75
C THR A 2 26.63 2.08 32.78
N ARG A 3 26.27 1.26 31.80
CA ARG A 3 27.16 0.83 30.73
C ARG A 3 27.03 1.80 29.57
N ASN A 4 28.11 2.53 29.29
CA ASN A 4 28.17 3.44 28.15
C ASN A 4 28.85 2.76 26.97
N THR A 5 28.15 2.68 25.85
CA THR A 5 28.68 2.14 24.59
C THR A 5 28.64 3.23 23.53
N THR A 6 29.65 3.26 22.65
CA THR A 6 29.75 4.25 21.59
C THR A 6 29.83 3.54 20.24
N TYR A 7 29.00 3.97 19.29
CA TYR A 7 28.89 3.42 17.93
C TYR A 7 29.03 4.52 16.87
N ASP A 8 29.16 4.10 15.63
CA ASP A 8 29.24 4.93 14.42
C ASP A 8 28.39 4.22 13.36
N GLY A 9 27.37 4.88 12.83
CA GLY A 9 26.33 4.29 11.98
C GLY A 9 25.15 3.70 12.78
N ASP A 10 24.44 2.77 12.16
CA ASP A 10 23.20 2.18 12.71
C ASP A 10 23.42 1.37 13.99
N VAL A 11 22.41 1.40 14.86
CA VAL A 11 22.34 0.55 16.05
C VAL A 11 21.04 -0.24 16.09
N THR A 12 21.13 -1.52 16.48
CA THR A 12 19.96 -2.38 16.68
C THR A 12 19.89 -2.86 18.12
N LEU A 13 18.75 -2.69 18.77
CA LEU A 13 18.41 -3.26 20.07
C LEU A 13 17.67 -4.58 19.86
N ASN A 14 18.30 -5.68 20.30
CA ASN A 14 17.80 -7.04 20.11
C ASN A 14 17.77 -7.87 21.40
N GLY A 15 17.83 -7.18 22.56
CA GLY A 15 17.73 -7.77 23.89
C GLY A 15 19.09 -8.11 24.52
N SER A 16 20.20 -7.71 23.89
CA SER A 16 21.54 -7.91 24.45
C SER A 16 21.90 -6.89 25.53
N GLU A 17 21.18 -5.77 25.53
CA GLU A 17 21.32 -4.62 26.40
C GLU A 17 20.61 -4.87 27.74
N GLN A 18 21.11 -4.24 28.80
CA GLN A 18 20.45 -4.30 30.10
C GLN A 18 19.50 -3.10 30.23
N PRO A 19 18.17 -3.32 30.35
CA PRO A 19 17.21 -2.23 30.51
C PRO A 19 17.28 -1.57 31.90
N PRO A 20 16.87 -0.29 32.04
CA PRO A 20 16.43 0.61 30.96
C PRO A 20 17.56 0.97 29.99
N VAL A 21 17.25 0.96 28.69
CA VAL A 21 18.19 1.24 27.60
C VAL A 21 17.92 2.62 27.03
N GLU A 22 18.96 3.42 26.87
CA GLU A 22 18.89 4.73 26.26
C GLU A 22 19.68 4.76 24.95
N VAL A 23 19.07 5.27 23.89
CA VAL A 23 19.72 5.63 22.62
C VAL A 23 19.66 7.15 22.48
N ARG A 24 20.82 7.80 22.35
CA ARG A 24 20.93 9.26 22.23
C ARG A 24 21.35 9.68 20.84
N ASP A 25 20.71 10.72 20.34
CA ASP A 25 21.06 11.41 19.10
C ASP A 25 21.11 10.48 17.87
N PRO A 26 20.16 9.53 17.67
CA PRO A 26 19.98 8.93 16.34
C PRO A 26 19.34 9.97 15.40
N ALA A 27 19.61 9.89 14.10
CA ALA A 27 18.81 10.61 13.12
C ALA A 27 17.38 10.08 13.18
N ASP A 28 17.19 8.81 12.83
CA ASP A 28 15.87 8.17 12.85
C ASP A 28 15.80 7.01 13.84
N ALA A 29 14.65 6.78 14.44
CA ALA A 29 14.41 5.62 15.30
C ALA A 29 13.14 4.86 14.93
N PHE A 30 13.30 3.57 14.62
CA PHE A 30 12.24 2.67 14.18
C PHE A 30 11.97 1.61 15.24
N VAL A 31 10.73 1.53 15.71
CA VAL A 31 10.29 0.62 16.77
C VAL A 31 9.27 -0.37 16.21
N SER A 32 9.64 -1.65 16.12
CA SER A 32 8.74 -2.70 15.61
C SER A 32 7.65 -3.08 16.62
N GLY A 33 6.62 -3.77 16.15
CA GLY A 33 5.59 -4.38 16.98
C GLY A 33 6.20 -5.36 17.99
N ALA A 34 5.61 -5.44 19.19
CA ALA A 34 6.03 -6.31 20.29
C ALA A 34 7.53 -6.24 20.64
N SER A 35 8.14 -5.06 20.52
CA SER A 35 9.58 -4.88 20.71
C SER A 35 9.99 -4.42 22.10
N ILE A 36 9.09 -3.83 22.89
CA ILE A 36 9.42 -3.26 24.20
C ILE A 36 8.45 -3.81 25.27
N ASP A 37 8.97 -4.62 26.21
CA ASP A 37 8.20 -5.15 27.34
C ASP A 37 7.88 -4.07 28.41
N GLY A 38 8.62 -2.97 28.40
CA GLY A 38 8.48 -1.85 29.34
C GLY A 38 7.74 -0.64 28.74
N ASN A 39 8.12 0.56 29.20
CA ASN A 39 7.66 1.83 28.66
C ASN A 39 8.64 2.35 27.60
N LEU A 40 8.10 3.11 26.65
CA LEU A 40 8.88 3.89 25.68
C LEU A 40 8.77 5.37 26.02
N THR A 41 9.91 6.02 26.20
CA THR A 41 10.00 7.47 26.34
C THR A 41 10.79 8.05 25.17
N VAL A 42 10.20 9.01 24.46
CA VAL A 42 10.83 9.74 23.35
C VAL A 42 11.03 11.19 23.79
N GLN A 43 12.27 11.58 24.11
CA GLN A 43 12.58 12.92 24.62
C GLN A 43 13.12 13.80 23.50
N ASN A 44 12.53 14.99 23.36
CA ASN A 44 12.96 16.04 22.44
C ASN A 44 13.15 15.58 20.98
N ALA A 45 12.28 14.71 20.48
CA ALA A 45 12.29 14.38 19.06
C ALA A 45 11.76 15.54 18.21
N GLU A 46 12.19 15.68 16.96
CA GLU A 46 11.54 16.62 16.03
C GLU A 46 10.14 16.10 15.69
N TYR A 47 10.04 14.86 15.23
CA TYR A 47 8.77 14.21 14.90
C TYR A 47 8.60 12.84 15.56
N VAL A 48 7.38 12.56 15.99
CA VAL A 48 6.96 11.23 16.45
C VAL A 48 5.72 10.79 15.68
N PHE A 49 5.81 9.65 14.99
CA PHE A 49 4.72 9.04 14.24
C PHE A 49 4.31 7.73 14.91
N THR A 50 3.04 7.59 15.30
CA THR A 50 2.62 6.38 15.99
C THR A 50 1.13 6.09 15.91
N HIS A 51 0.78 4.81 15.83
CA HIS A 51 -0.58 4.34 16.10
C HIS A 51 -0.84 3.96 17.57
N THR A 52 0.15 4.15 18.45
CA THR A 52 0.02 3.85 19.88
C THR A 52 -0.33 5.13 20.66
N PRO A 53 -1.32 5.10 21.56
CA PRO A 53 -1.68 6.27 22.37
C PRO A 53 -0.49 6.82 23.18
N VAL A 54 -0.21 8.12 23.00
CA VAL A 54 0.83 8.83 23.77
C VAL A 54 0.20 9.41 25.05
N SER A 55 0.63 8.91 26.22
CA SER A 55 -0.09 9.08 27.49
C SER A 55 0.61 9.95 28.53
N GLY A 56 1.68 10.65 28.18
CA GLY A 56 2.35 11.53 29.13
C GLY A 56 3.44 12.43 28.56
N ASP A 57 3.82 13.40 29.40
CA ASP A 57 4.89 14.37 29.20
C ASP A 57 5.94 14.25 30.32
N THR A 58 6.18 13.01 30.76
CA THR A 58 7.10 12.74 31.88
C THR A 58 8.49 12.42 31.34
N SER A 59 9.43 13.33 31.54
CA SER A 59 10.84 13.08 31.28
C SER A 59 11.42 12.07 32.27
N VAL A 60 12.15 11.08 31.76
CA VAL A 60 13.00 10.14 32.50
C VAL A 60 14.39 10.75 32.66
N SER A 61 15.01 10.61 33.83
CA SER A 61 16.37 11.13 34.05
C SER A 61 17.43 10.16 33.52
N ASP A 62 18.52 10.70 32.95
CA ASP A 62 19.76 9.97 32.62
C ASP A 62 20.27 9.04 33.74
N SER A 63 19.96 9.35 35.00
CA SER A 63 20.39 8.57 36.16
C SER A 63 19.63 7.25 36.36
N GLU A 64 18.57 7.03 35.59
CA GLU A 64 17.68 5.86 35.66
C GLU A 64 18.05 4.77 34.64
N THR A 65 18.99 5.04 33.73
CA THR A 65 19.41 4.12 32.65
C THR A 65 20.52 3.16 33.09
N GLN A 66 20.43 1.90 32.66
CA GLN A 66 21.47 0.89 32.89
C GLN A 66 22.40 0.74 31.69
N THR A 67 21.90 0.96 30.48
CA THR A 67 22.69 0.96 29.24
C THR A 67 22.44 2.25 28.48
N THR A 68 23.50 2.97 28.10
CA THR A 68 23.42 4.15 27.23
C THR A 68 24.24 3.92 25.97
N ILE A 69 23.60 4.10 24.83
CA ILE A 69 24.13 4.02 23.47
C ILE A 69 24.15 5.44 22.90
N ARG A 70 25.28 5.84 22.33
CA ARG A 70 25.53 7.18 21.79
C ARG A 70 26.64 7.13 20.75
N GLY A 71 26.90 8.21 20.04
CA GLY A 71 27.98 8.27 19.06
C GLY A 71 27.64 9.21 17.94
N ASN A 72 28.12 8.93 16.73
CA ASN A 72 27.52 9.49 15.51
C ASN A 72 26.57 8.39 15.00
N LEU A 73 25.37 8.34 15.56
CA LEU A 73 24.40 7.34 15.16
C LEU A 73 23.73 7.83 13.88
N GLU A 74 23.58 6.94 12.90
CA GLU A 74 22.69 7.16 11.77
C GLU A 74 21.30 6.78 12.26
N ASP A 75 20.94 5.49 12.27
CA ASP A 75 19.60 5.08 12.70
C ASP A 75 19.59 4.19 13.96
N GLY A 76 18.47 4.22 14.68
CA GLY A 76 18.14 3.36 15.81
C GLY A 76 17.04 2.37 15.47
N TYR A 77 17.31 1.08 15.61
CA TYR A 77 16.37 0.01 15.31
C TYR A 77 16.01 -0.79 16.56
N VAL A 78 14.76 -0.72 17.02
CA VAL A 78 14.30 -1.42 18.23
C VAL A 78 13.47 -2.64 17.86
N GLN A 79 14.05 -3.83 18.01
CA GLN A 79 13.39 -5.10 17.71
C GLN A 79 12.95 -5.86 18.96
N SER A 80 13.76 -5.81 20.02
CA SER A 80 13.45 -6.49 21.28
C SER A 80 14.22 -5.88 22.44
N VAL A 81 13.52 -5.47 23.49
CA VAL A 81 14.08 -4.98 24.76
C VAL A 81 13.17 -5.44 25.90
N GLY A 82 13.73 -6.22 26.83
CA GLY A 82 13.00 -6.79 27.97
C GLY A 82 12.66 -5.80 29.10
N GLY A 83 12.49 -4.51 28.79
CA GLY A 83 12.23 -3.45 29.76
C GLY A 83 12.15 -2.08 29.10
N ASP A 84 12.31 -1.01 29.87
CA ASP A 84 12.08 0.36 29.37
C ASP A 84 13.13 0.80 28.33
N VAL A 85 12.67 1.57 27.34
CA VAL A 85 13.51 2.22 26.32
C VAL A 85 13.33 3.73 26.37
N LEU A 86 14.45 4.43 26.26
CA LEU A 86 14.53 5.88 26.17
C LEU A 86 15.22 6.26 24.85
N LEU A 87 14.51 6.97 23.97
CA LEU A 87 15.06 7.61 22.78
C LEU A 87 15.19 9.10 23.10
N THR A 88 16.39 9.67 22.99
CA THR A 88 16.65 11.07 23.37
C THR A 88 17.28 11.83 22.22
N ASP A 89 16.73 13.00 21.92
CA ASP A 89 17.19 13.91 20.87
C ASP A 89 17.25 13.22 19.49
N ALA A 90 16.27 12.36 19.17
CA ALA A 90 16.14 11.81 17.81
C ALA A 90 15.60 12.87 16.85
N GLU A 91 15.92 12.83 15.55
CA GLU A 91 15.21 13.67 14.58
C GLU A 91 13.78 13.12 14.43
N ASP A 92 13.64 11.90 13.91
CA ASP A 92 12.33 11.25 13.73
C ASP A 92 12.19 9.93 14.49
N VAL A 93 10.99 9.65 15.01
CA VAL A 93 10.67 8.39 15.67
C VAL A 93 9.39 7.77 15.11
N PHE A 94 9.51 6.55 14.60
CA PHE A 94 8.42 5.78 14.00
C PHE A 94 8.10 4.57 14.89
N ILE A 95 6.87 4.53 15.41
CA ILE A 95 6.46 3.53 16.40
C ILE A 95 5.30 2.74 15.81
N ALA A 96 5.56 1.47 15.48
CA ALA A 96 4.53 0.55 15.05
C ALA A 96 3.45 0.39 16.13
N ALA A 97 2.24 0.03 15.72
CA ALA A 97 1.21 -0.37 16.67
C ALA A 97 1.67 -1.59 17.47
N ASP A 98 1.20 -1.67 18.72
CA ASP A 98 1.56 -2.72 19.68
C ASP A 98 3.07 -2.88 19.91
N ALA A 99 3.87 -1.85 19.58
CA ALA A 99 5.31 -1.87 19.81
C ALA A 99 5.70 -2.00 21.29
N VAL A 100 4.83 -1.51 22.18
CA VAL A 100 5.13 -1.28 23.60
C VAL A 100 4.03 -1.89 24.47
N GLU A 101 4.39 -2.77 25.41
CA GLU A 101 3.43 -3.32 26.38
C GLU A 101 3.01 -2.29 27.45
N GLY A 102 3.94 -1.40 27.82
CA GLY A 102 3.74 -0.31 28.76
C GLY A 102 3.17 0.96 28.12
N ALA A 103 3.57 2.11 28.66
CA ALA A 103 3.13 3.42 28.15
C ALA A 103 4.13 4.00 27.14
N VAL A 104 3.60 4.72 26.15
CA VAL A 104 4.38 5.62 25.27
C VAL A 104 4.26 7.05 25.78
N SER A 105 5.39 7.75 25.88
CA SER A 105 5.45 9.18 26.20
C SER A 105 6.44 9.90 25.27
N ALA A 106 6.12 11.14 24.90
CA ALA A 106 6.92 11.92 23.95
C ALA A 106 7.22 13.35 24.48
N PRO A 107 7.81 13.49 25.69
CA PRO A 107 8.04 14.81 26.27
C PRO A 107 8.99 15.66 25.44
N GLY A 108 8.61 16.90 25.19
CA GLY A 108 9.41 17.86 24.43
C GLY A 108 9.50 17.59 22.93
N ALA A 109 8.78 16.62 22.38
CA ALA A 109 8.70 16.43 20.93
C ALA A 109 8.11 17.66 20.24
N GLU A 110 8.67 18.10 19.11
CA GLU A 110 8.15 19.28 18.41
C GLU A 110 6.78 19.02 17.79
N ASN A 111 6.60 17.84 17.17
CA ASN A 111 5.34 17.39 16.62
C ASN A 111 5.09 15.91 16.92
N VAL A 112 3.84 15.56 17.18
CA VAL A 112 3.39 14.18 17.40
C VAL A 112 2.19 13.91 16.49
N TYR A 113 2.37 13.03 15.52
CA TYR A 113 1.32 12.50 14.67
C TYR A 113 0.83 11.19 15.28
N THR A 114 -0.46 11.16 15.60
CA THR A 114 -1.06 9.98 16.20
C THR A 114 -2.47 9.76 15.68
N ASP A 115 -2.77 8.51 15.40
CA ASP A 115 -4.12 8.00 15.18
C ASP A 115 -4.24 6.67 15.93
N GLU A 116 -5.44 6.30 16.38
CA GLU A 116 -5.63 5.02 17.06
C GLU A 116 -6.00 3.96 16.03
N SER A 117 -5.02 3.14 15.63
CA SER A 117 -5.23 2.02 14.72
C SER A 117 -4.47 0.79 15.18
N ILE A 118 -5.08 -0.37 14.98
CA ILE A 118 -4.49 -1.67 15.31
C ILE A 118 -4.37 -2.43 13.98
N PRO A 119 -3.17 -2.88 13.60
CA PRO A 119 -2.96 -3.74 12.45
C PRO A 119 -3.89 -4.94 12.50
N VAL A 120 -4.27 -5.43 11.33
CA VAL A 120 -5.16 -6.59 11.22
C VAL A 120 -4.54 -7.85 11.83
N ASP A 121 -3.21 -7.95 11.80
CA ASP A 121 -2.48 -9.08 12.37
C ASP A 121 -1.10 -8.71 12.96
N SER A 122 -0.45 -9.66 13.62
CA SER A 122 0.93 -9.57 14.06
C SER A 122 1.91 -9.67 12.89
N ALA A 123 3.10 -9.06 13.03
CA ALA A 123 4.12 -8.99 11.98
C ALA A 123 4.50 -10.34 11.33
N ASP A 124 4.42 -11.45 12.07
CA ASP A 124 4.77 -12.81 11.59
C ASP A 124 3.69 -13.45 10.70
N ASN A 125 2.48 -12.88 10.67
CA ASN A 125 1.34 -13.42 9.92
C ASN A 125 1.16 -12.74 8.55
N TYR A 126 1.88 -11.66 8.27
CA TYR A 126 1.94 -11.05 6.94
C TYR A 126 2.79 -11.89 5.98
N ASP A 127 2.44 -11.87 4.69
CA ASP A 127 3.18 -12.60 3.65
C ASP A 127 4.61 -12.05 3.46
N VAL A 128 4.76 -10.73 3.61
CA VAL A 128 6.05 -10.04 3.60
C VAL A 128 6.19 -9.24 4.89
N SER A 129 7.25 -9.54 5.65
CA SER A 129 7.60 -8.82 6.87
C SER A 129 9.06 -8.37 6.78
N THR A 130 9.28 -7.06 6.83
CA THR A 130 10.60 -6.44 6.62
C THR A 130 10.90 -5.41 7.71
N PHE A 131 12.16 -5.36 8.14
CA PHE A 131 12.60 -4.46 9.19
C PHE A 131 14.04 -3.99 8.94
N GLY A 132 14.31 -2.69 8.99
CA GLY A 132 15.65 -2.11 8.85
C GLY A 132 15.78 -1.09 7.73
N TRP A 133 17.00 -0.81 7.28
CA TRP A 133 17.28 0.04 6.11
C TRP A 133 17.38 -0.78 4.82
N GLN A 134 16.88 -0.26 3.71
CA GLN A 134 17.06 -0.84 2.36
C GLN A 134 16.69 -2.33 2.28
N GLN A 135 15.54 -2.67 2.85
CA GLN A 135 15.02 -4.03 2.77
C GLN A 135 14.26 -4.25 1.46
N SER A 136 14.16 -5.50 1.06
CA SER A 136 13.31 -5.90 -0.06
C SER A 136 12.53 -7.15 0.29
N GLY A 137 11.34 -7.28 -0.29
CA GLY A 137 10.47 -8.43 -0.06
C GLY A 137 9.52 -8.66 -1.22
N SER A 138 9.10 -9.90 -1.42
CA SER A 138 8.06 -10.18 -2.40
C SER A 138 7.24 -11.41 -2.07
N ALA A 139 5.99 -11.41 -2.51
CA ALA A 139 5.08 -12.55 -2.41
C ALA A 139 4.24 -12.69 -3.68
N THR A 140 3.76 -13.90 -3.93
CA THR A 140 2.87 -14.22 -5.06
C THR A 140 1.63 -14.91 -4.55
N ASP A 141 0.45 -14.42 -4.94
CA ASP A 141 -0.86 -14.86 -4.43
C ASP A 141 -0.92 -14.76 -2.88
N PRO A 142 -0.60 -13.57 -2.29
CA PRO A 142 -0.60 -13.37 -0.84
C PRO A 142 -2.01 -13.42 -0.23
N ASP A 143 -2.08 -13.78 1.04
CA ASP A 143 -3.33 -13.91 1.80
C ASP A 143 -3.56 -12.77 2.82
N SER A 144 -2.51 -12.06 3.25
CA SER A 144 -2.53 -11.08 4.35
C SER A 144 -1.90 -9.73 4.00
N GLY A 145 -0.80 -9.70 3.24
CA GLY A 145 -0.18 -8.46 2.75
C GLY A 145 1.23 -8.18 3.28
N VAL A 146 1.48 -6.92 3.69
CA VAL A 146 2.82 -6.41 4.03
C VAL A 146 2.87 -5.79 5.43
N TYR A 147 3.93 -6.11 6.16
CA TYR A 147 4.39 -5.39 7.34
C TYR A 147 5.82 -4.87 7.11
N ALA A 148 6.00 -3.55 7.10
CA ALA A 148 7.29 -2.92 6.83
C ALA A 148 7.60 -1.89 7.91
N VAL A 149 8.80 -1.96 8.49
CA VAL A 149 9.28 -1.01 9.50
C VAL A 149 10.72 -0.58 9.18
N GLY A 150 10.95 0.70 8.87
CA GLY A 150 12.30 1.22 8.60
C GLY A 150 12.35 2.27 7.51
N MET A 151 13.43 2.29 6.73
CA MET A 151 13.62 3.25 5.64
C MET A 151 13.96 2.53 4.32
N ASP A 152 13.46 3.07 3.20
CA ASP A 152 13.81 2.65 1.83
C ASP A 152 13.47 1.18 1.52
N HIS A 153 12.25 0.71 1.80
CA HIS A 153 11.89 -0.68 1.48
C HIS A 153 11.32 -0.79 0.07
N ASP A 154 11.74 -1.81 -0.69
CA ASP A 154 11.22 -2.14 -2.03
C ASP A 154 10.46 -3.47 -1.98
N ILE A 155 9.13 -3.41 -2.11
CA ILE A 155 8.26 -4.57 -1.86
C ILE A 155 7.33 -4.83 -3.05
N GLU A 156 7.24 -6.09 -3.49
CA GLU A 156 6.42 -6.49 -4.64
C GLU A 156 5.43 -7.61 -4.27
N LEU A 157 4.14 -7.34 -4.41
CA LEU A 157 3.07 -8.33 -4.29
C LEU A 157 2.50 -8.63 -5.68
N GLU A 158 2.66 -9.86 -6.15
CA GLU A 158 2.09 -10.29 -7.44
C GLU A 158 0.85 -11.16 -7.25
N LYS A 159 -0.04 -11.13 -8.25
CA LYS A 159 -1.20 -12.03 -8.38
C LYS A 159 -2.14 -11.98 -7.16
N VAL A 160 -2.28 -10.82 -6.52
CA VAL A 160 -3.22 -10.61 -5.42
C VAL A 160 -4.65 -10.93 -5.87
N ARG A 161 -5.36 -11.77 -5.11
CA ARG A 161 -6.74 -12.22 -5.40
C ARG A 161 -7.68 -12.15 -4.20
N GLN A 162 -7.12 -11.87 -3.03
CA GLN A 162 -7.83 -11.66 -1.77
C GLN A 162 -7.46 -10.29 -1.25
N ASP A 163 -8.30 -9.72 -0.40
CA ASP A 163 -8.02 -8.43 0.22
C ASP A 163 -6.73 -8.53 1.04
N VAL A 164 -5.87 -7.51 0.96
CA VAL A 164 -4.57 -7.46 1.64
C VAL A 164 -4.40 -6.14 2.37
N ASP A 165 -3.68 -6.19 3.49
CA ASP A 165 -3.35 -5.03 4.31
C ASP A 165 -1.87 -4.69 4.18
N LEU A 166 -1.56 -3.41 3.98
CA LEU A 166 -0.20 -2.86 3.96
C LEU A 166 -0.01 -1.97 5.18
N TYR A 167 0.82 -2.42 6.12
CA TYR A 167 1.19 -1.68 7.32
C TYR A 167 2.62 -1.17 7.18
N LEU A 168 2.77 0.13 6.90
CA LEU A 168 4.04 0.75 6.51
C LEU A 168 4.45 1.79 7.56
N VAL A 169 5.57 1.53 8.25
CA VAL A 169 6.07 2.33 9.36
C VAL A 169 7.48 2.84 9.06
N GLY A 170 7.63 4.14 8.92
CA GLY A 170 8.87 4.77 8.49
C GLY A 170 8.67 5.60 7.25
N HIS A 171 9.69 5.65 6.40
CA HIS A 171 9.66 6.53 5.24
C HIS A 171 10.39 5.97 4.03
N SER A 172 10.09 6.57 2.87
CA SER A 172 10.66 6.21 1.57
C SER A 172 10.38 4.76 1.15
N HIS A 173 9.32 4.12 1.67
CA HIS A 173 8.91 2.81 1.18
C HIS A 173 8.30 2.92 -0.23
N ASP A 174 8.66 1.98 -1.11
CA ASP A 174 8.12 1.81 -2.46
C ASP A 174 7.51 0.40 -2.53
N VAL A 175 6.18 0.33 -2.58
CA VAL A 175 5.44 -0.93 -2.57
C VAL A 175 4.63 -1.05 -3.86
N ARG A 176 4.79 -2.14 -4.60
CA ARG A 176 4.02 -2.44 -5.82
C ARG A 176 3.08 -3.61 -5.57
N VAL A 177 1.80 -3.41 -5.86
CA VAL A 177 0.76 -4.42 -5.67
C VAL A 177 0.02 -4.66 -6.98
N ASP A 178 0.23 -5.84 -7.55
CA ASP A 178 -0.41 -6.29 -8.79
C ASP A 178 -1.33 -7.48 -8.54
N GLY A 179 -2.53 -7.43 -9.11
CA GLY A 179 -3.53 -8.47 -8.87
C GLY A 179 -4.83 -8.20 -9.57
N ARG A 180 -5.90 -8.87 -9.12
CA ARG A 180 -7.25 -8.66 -9.64
C ARG A 180 -8.33 -9.03 -8.64
N GLY A 181 -9.34 -8.17 -8.57
CA GLY A 181 -10.60 -8.47 -7.89
C GLY A 181 -10.49 -8.51 -6.37
N ALA A 182 -9.50 -7.78 -5.83
CA ALA A 182 -9.21 -7.64 -4.41
C ALA A 182 -9.05 -6.16 -4.05
N SER A 183 -9.18 -5.86 -2.77
CA SER A 183 -8.94 -4.54 -2.20
C SER A 183 -7.61 -4.49 -1.43
N VAL A 184 -6.90 -3.37 -1.58
CA VAL A 184 -5.66 -3.06 -0.86
C VAL A 184 -5.98 -2.00 0.20
N THR A 185 -5.83 -2.35 1.47
CA THR A 185 -5.98 -1.42 2.58
C THR A 185 -4.60 -0.96 3.02
N VAL A 186 -4.38 0.35 3.15
CA VAL A 186 -3.07 0.91 3.49
C VAL A 186 -3.13 1.69 4.80
N HIS A 187 -2.13 1.46 5.64
CA HIS A 187 -1.89 2.15 6.89
C HIS A 187 -0.48 2.75 6.87
N PHE A 188 -0.39 4.08 6.83
CA PHE A 188 0.88 4.79 6.90
C PHE A 188 1.18 5.28 8.32
N VAL A 189 2.41 5.10 8.76
CA VAL A 189 2.99 5.71 9.97
C VAL A 189 4.34 6.30 9.60
N GLY A 190 4.36 7.57 9.21
CA GLY A 190 5.54 8.25 8.69
C GLY A 190 5.25 9.00 7.39
N TYR A 191 6.25 9.15 6.52
CA TYR A 191 6.16 10.06 5.37
C TYR A 191 6.87 9.54 4.13
N ASP A 192 6.64 10.19 2.98
CA ASP A 192 7.27 9.86 1.69
C ASP A 192 7.13 8.37 1.26
N ASN A 193 6.07 7.69 1.71
CA ASN A 193 5.80 6.31 1.32
C ASN A 193 4.90 6.28 0.08
N THR A 194 5.25 5.45 -0.90
CA THR A 194 4.48 5.30 -2.15
C THR A 194 4.00 3.86 -2.30
N VAL A 195 2.69 3.70 -2.51
CA VAL A 195 2.08 2.42 -2.87
C VAL A 195 1.53 2.49 -4.28
N HIS A 196 2.12 1.73 -5.19
CA HIS A 196 1.63 1.56 -6.55
C HIS A 196 0.62 0.41 -6.59
N VAL A 197 -0.59 0.67 -7.10
CA VAL A 197 -1.67 -0.31 -7.13
C VAL A 197 -2.07 -0.57 -8.58
N GLY A 198 -1.99 -1.83 -8.99
CA GLY A 198 -2.33 -2.25 -10.35
C GLY A 198 -3.80 -2.05 -10.70
N PRO A 199 -4.13 -1.97 -12.00
CA PRO A 199 -5.39 -1.41 -12.51
C PRO A 199 -6.64 -2.27 -12.30
N TYR A 200 -6.50 -3.45 -11.70
CA TYR A 200 -7.62 -4.36 -11.43
C TYR A 200 -7.87 -4.59 -9.93
N LEU A 201 -7.23 -3.76 -9.09
CA LEU A 201 -7.40 -3.73 -7.65
C LEU A 201 -8.10 -2.44 -7.25
N SER A 202 -8.85 -2.46 -6.14
CA SER A 202 -9.26 -1.23 -5.46
C SER A 202 -8.29 -0.93 -4.33
N SER A 203 -8.15 0.34 -3.95
CA SER A 203 -7.31 0.74 -2.83
C SER A 203 -8.04 1.70 -1.90
N THR A 204 -7.65 1.70 -0.62
CA THR A 204 -8.14 2.64 0.39
C THR A 204 -7.04 2.90 1.41
N VAL A 205 -6.83 4.18 1.75
CA VAL A 205 -6.02 4.57 2.91
C VAL A 205 -6.94 4.54 4.13
N GLU A 206 -6.72 3.60 5.03
CA GLU A 206 -7.49 3.48 6.28
C GLU A 206 -6.91 4.43 7.34
N THR A 207 -5.59 4.50 7.46
CA THR A 207 -4.91 5.50 8.31
C THR A 207 -3.71 6.14 7.63
N ASP A 208 -3.54 7.43 7.88
CA ASP A 208 -2.44 8.25 7.36
C ASP A 208 -1.83 9.08 8.50
N THR A 209 -1.00 8.42 9.30
CA THR A 209 -0.32 9.04 10.45
C THR A 209 1.01 9.61 9.97
N GLY A 210 0.95 10.76 9.31
CA GLY A 210 2.11 11.51 8.85
C GLY A 210 1.77 12.46 7.71
N PHE A 211 2.63 12.54 6.69
CA PHE A 211 2.45 13.45 5.56
C PHE A 211 3.17 12.93 4.31
N ASP A 212 2.80 13.47 3.14
CA ASP A 212 3.43 13.16 1.84
C ASP A 212 3.46 11.65 1.48
N ASN A 213 2.51 10.88 2.01
CA ASN A 213 2.26 9.50 1.57
C ASN A 213 1.34 9.48 0.35
N GLU A 214 1.56 8.54 -0.59
CA GLU A 214 0.85 8.48 -1.86
C GLU A 214 0.38 7.04 -2.18
N ILE A 215 -0.85 6.93 -2.69
CA ILE A 215 -1.30 5.76 -3.45
C ILE A 215 -1.36 6.17 -4.93
N ASP A 216 -0.49 5.56 -5.73
CA ASP A 216 -0.44 5.70 -7.18
C ASP A 216 -1.16 4.52 -7.83
N ALA A 217 -2.47 4.69 -8.07
CA ALA A 217 -3.30 3.65 -8.68
C ALA A 217 -3.29 3.76 -10.21
N ASP A 218 -2.90 2.68 -10.88
CA ASP A 218 -2.98 2.59 -12.33
C ASP A 218 -4.45 2.59 -12.78
N PRO A 219 -4.82 3.38 -13.80
CA PRO A 219 -6.19 3.38 -14.30
C PRO A 219 -6.51 2.08 -15.04
N TYR A 220 -7.75 1.62 -14.93
CA TYR A 220 -8.23 0.46 -15.69
C TYR A 220 -7.94 0.62 -17.21
N PRO A 221 -7.30 -0.36 -17.88
CA PRO A 221 -7.01 -0.26 -19.31
C PRO A 221 -8.28 -0.40 -20.16
N ALA A 222 -8.64 0.64 -20.92
CA ALA A 222 -9.85 0.63 -21.76
C ALA A 222 -9.85 -0.45 -22.84
N GLU A 223 -8.66 -0.89 -23.28
CA GLU A 223 -8.49 -2.01 -24.21
C GLU A 223 -9.06 -3.32 -23.68
N ASP A 224 -9.07 -3.55 -22.37
CA ASP A 224 -9.59 -4.79 -21.79
C ASP A 224 -11.11 -4.88 -21.82
N LEU A 225 -11.77 -3.74 -21.98
CA LEU A 225 -13.21 -3.69 -22.24
C LEU A 225 -13.56 -4.06 -23.69
N ILE A 226 -12.59 -4.01 -24.60
CA ILE A 226 -12.78 -4.20 -26.05
C ILE A 226 -12.78 -5.69 -26.39
N GLU A 227 -13.97 -6.23 -26.66
CA GLU A 227 -14.12 -7.58 -27.23
C GLU A 227 -13.72 -7.63 -28.71
N MET A 228 -14.10 -6.58 -29.46
CA MET A 228 -13.86 -6.51 -30.90
C MET A 228 -13.50 -5.08 -31.31
N SER A 229 -12.23 -4.87 -31.65
CA SER A 229 -11.75 -3.58 -32.13
C SER A 229 -12.31 -3.25 -33.53
N ARG A 230 -12.31 -1.96 -33.89
CA ARG A 230 -12.68 -1.51 -35.25
C ARG A 230 -11.90 -2.25 -36.33
N ARG A 231 -10.59 -2.42 -36.11
CA ARG A 231 -9.68 -3.06 -37.07
C ARG A 231 -10.05 -4.53 -37.29
N GLU A 232 -10.35 -5.26 -36.22
CA GLU A 232 -10.75 -6.66 -36.30
C GLU A 232 -12.11 -6.81 -36.96
N ALA A 233 -13.10 -6.01 -36.55
CA ALA A 233 -14.43 -6.01 -37.15
C ALA A 233 -14.36 -5.77 -38.67
N TYR A 234 -13.51 -4.83 -39.09
CA TYR A 234 -13.29 -4.50 -40.50
C TYR A 234 -12.60 -5.63 -41.25
N SER A 235 -11.50 -6.16 -40.69
CA SER A 235 -10.81 -7.33 -41.27
C SER A 235 -11.74 -8.53 -41.46
N ASN A 236 -12.57 -8.83 -40.44
CA ASN A 236 -13.52 -9.94 -40.44
C ASN A 236 -14.69 -9.75 -41.42
N ALA A 237 -15.02 -8.51 -41.79
CA ALA A 237 -16.09 -8.24 -42.76
C ALA A 237 -15.76 -8.75 -44.18
N GLY A 238 -14.47 -8.84 -44.53
CA GLY A 238 -14.01 -9.38 -45.80
C GLY A 238 -14.48 -8.56 -47.02
N PHE A 239 -15.39 -9.13 -47.82
CA PHE A 239 -15.92 -8.52 -49.04
C PHE A 239 -17.45 -8.49 -49.07
N GLY A 240 -18.01 -7.38 -49.54
CA GLY A 240 -19.44 -7.18 -49.77
C GLY A 240 -20.10 -6.31 -48.71
N ARG A 241 -21.44 -6.17 -48.80
CA ARG A 241 -22.23 -5.44 -47.81
C ARG A 241 -22.33 -6.23 -46.51
N ARG A 242 -21.89 -5.62 -45.41
CA ARG A 242 -21.90 -6.21 -44.06
C ARG A 242 -22.29 -5.17 -43.03
N LYS A 243 -22.99 -5.64 -41.99
CA LYS A 243 -23.17 -4.91 -40.74
C LYS A 243 -22.14 -5.43 -39.76
N VAL A 244 -21.34 -4.55 -39.19
CA VAL A 244 -20.31 -4.85 -38.18
C VAL A 244 -20.60 -4.09 -36.90
N THR A 245 -20.20 -4.68 -35.78
CA THR A 245 -20.17 -4.03 -34.47
C THR A 245 -18.72 -3.96 -34.04
N PHE A 246 -18.31 -2.88 -33.38
CA PHE A 246 -16.97 -2.75 -32.83
C PHE A 246 -16.96 -1.78 -31.65
N GLN A 247 -15.93 -1.88 -30.80
CA GLN A 247 -15.70 -0.97 -29.69
C GLN A 247 -14.46 -0.10 -29.95
N VAL A 248 -14.45 1.09 -29.36
CA VAL A 248 -13.31 2.00 -29.29
C VAL A 248 -13.25 2.63 -27.90
N PRO A 249 -12.05 2.95 -27.37
CA PRO A 249 -11.92 3.75 -26.15
C PRO A 249 -12.59 5.10 -26.31
N ASN A 250 -13.10 5.61 -25.20
CA ASN A 250 -13.60 6.96 -25.03
C ASN A 250 -12.76 7.64 -23.94
N GLU A 251 -11.79 8.43 -24.36
CA GLU A 251 -10.80 9.08 -23.49
C GLU A 251 -11.31 10.42 -22.93
N ASP A 252 -12.47 10.90 -23.41
CA ASP A 252 -12.97 12.24 -23.10
C ASP A 252 -13.97 12.28 -21.94
N ASP A 253 -14.38 11.12 -21.41
CA ASP A 253 -15.41 10.99 -20.38
C ASP A 253 -14.92 10.17 -19.19
N ASP A 254 -15.15 10.68 -17.97
CA ASP A 254 -14.88 10.05 -16.68
C ASP A 254 -16.16 9.55 -15.98
N TRP A 255 -17.31 9.73 -16.65
CA TRP A 255 -18.62 9.37 -16.15
C TRP A 255 -19.36 8.49 -17.15
N CYS A 256 -19.69 7.26 -16.73
CA CYS A 256 -20.40 6.33 -17.60
C CYS A 256 -21.91 6.59 -17.59
N PRO A 257 -22.52 7.03 -18.72
CA PRO A 257 -23.95 7.33 -18.76
C PRO A 257 -24.85 6.08 -18.74
N ASN A 258 -24.26 4.88 -18.88
CA ASN A 258 -25.01 3.63 -18.89
C ASN A 258 -25.31 3.11 -17.48
N CYS A 259 -24.31 3.09 -16.59
CA CYS A 259 -24.50 2.71 -15.18
C CYS A 259 -24.63 3.89 -14.22
N GLY A 260 -24.29 5.11 -14.65
CA GLY A 260 -24.39 6.31 -13.82
C GLY A 260 -23.35 6.34 -12.69
N GLN A 261 -22.15 5.87 -12.97
CA GLN A 261 -21.01 5.89 -12.05
C GLN A 261 -19.82 6.57 -12.71
N ALA A 262 -18.93 7.14 -11.87
CA ALA A 262 -17.59 7.49 -12.32
C ALA A 262 -16.88 6.22 -12.82
N ALA A 263 -16.03 6.38 -13.82
CA ALA A 263 -15.33 5.29 -14.45
C ALA A 263 -13.93 5.71 -14.90
N GLU A 264 -12.98 4.80 -14.74
CA GLU A 264 -11.61 4.97 -15.20
C GLU A 264 -11.47 4.63 -16.69
N ALA A 265 -12.30 3.71 -17.19
CA ALA A 265 -12.26 3.25 -18.55
C ALA A 265 -13.64 3.23 -19.19
N ILE A 266 -13.84 4.01 -20.24
CA ILE A 266 -15.10 3.99 -21.00
C ILE A 266 -14.83 3.54 -22.44
N ILE A 267 -15.69 2.66 -22.96
CA ILE A 267 -15.71 2.28 -24.37
C ILE A 267 -17.04 2.63 -25.02
N GLU A 268 -16.98 2.96 -26.30
CA GLU A 268 -18.15 3.15 -27.15
C GLU A 268 -18.34 1.95 -28.07
N ARG A 269 -19.52 1.32 -28.01
CA ARG A 269 -19.96 0.30 -28.95
C ARG A 269 -20.65 0.94 -30.14
N HIS A 270 -20.01 0.81 -31.28
CA HIS A 270 -20.47 1.31 -32.57
C HIS A 270 -21.05 0.19 -33.42
N GLN A 271 -22.06 0.53 -34.22
CA GLN A 271 -22.57 -0.34 -35.27
C GLN A 271 -22.45 0.37 -36.63
N LYS A 272 -21.96 -0.34 -37.63
CA LYS A 272 -21.77 0.21 -38.98
C LYS A 272 -22.20 -0.78 -40.04
N GLU A 273 -23.02 -0.32 -40.98
CA GLU A 273 -23.30 -1.05 -42.20
C GLU A 273 -22.57 -0.41 -43.38
N ALA A 274 -21.72 -1.16 -44.05
CA ALA A 274 -20.95 -0.67 -45.18
C ALA A 274 -20.72 -1.77 -46.24
N PHE A 275 -20.39 -1.35 -47.46
CA PHE A 275 -19.78 -2.20 -48.45
C PHE A 275 -18.28 -2.27 -48.19
N PHE A 276 -17.77 -3.47 -47.88
CA PHE A 276 -16.37 -3.71 -47.59
C PHE A 276 -15.65 -4.34 -48.80
N LEU A 277 -14.41 -3.92 -49.04
CA LEU A 277 -13.48 -4.54 -49.97
C LEU A 277 -12.17 -4.82 -49.24
N PHE A 278 -11.81 -6.10 -49.08
CA PHE A 278 -10.64 -6.53 -48.30
C PHE A 278 -10.60 -5.91 -46.89
N GLY A 279 -11.76 -5.83 -46.24
CA GLY A 279 -11.94 -5.23 -44.92
C GLY A 279 -11.95 -3.70 -44.88
N TRP A 280 -11.79 -3.01 -46.01
CA TRP A 280 -11.89 -1.56 -46.07
C TRP A 280 -13.33 -1.12 -46.40
N PRO A 281 -13.98 -0.27 -45.58
CA PRO A 281 -15.33 0.22 -45.86
C PRO A 281 -15.29 1.27 -46.99
N LEU A 282 -15.80 0.92 -48.17
CA LEU A 282 -15.84 1.81 -49.34
C LEU A 282 -17.10 2.70 -49.39
N TRP A 283 -18.23 2.17 -48.93
CA TRP A 283 -19.50 2.90 -48.92
C TRP A 283 -20.26 2.60 -47.63
N THR A 284 -20.59 3.63 -46.85
CA THR A 284 -21.35 3.47 -45.61
C THR A 284 -22.84 3.68 -45.89
N TYR A 285 -23.65 2.68 -45.52
CA TYR A 285 -25.11 2.75 -45.62
C TYR A 285 -25.73 3.27 -44.32
N ASP A 286 -25.20 2.82 -43.18
CA ASP A 286 -25.70 3.17 -41.86
C ASP A 286 -24.55 3.19 -40.84
N ARG A 287 -24.67 4.02 -39.81
CA ARG A 287 -23.75 4.08 -38.68
C ARG A 287 -24.46 4.55 -37.42
N SER A 288 -24.08 4.00 -36.27
CA SER A 288 -24.49 4.54 -34.97
C SER A 288 -24.07 6.01 -34.86
N THR A 289 -25.03 6.87 -34.54
CA THR A 289 -24.80 8.29 -34.23
C THR A 289 -24.80 8.57 -32.74
N ASN A 290 -25.32 7.65 -31.94
CA ASN A 290 -25.26 7.66 -30.48
C ASN A 290 -24.83 6.24 -30.04
N PRO A 291 -23.51 5.98 -29.98
CA PRO A 291 -23.01 4.66 -29.62
C PRO A 291 -23.40 4.31 -28.18
N ALA A 292 -23.63 3.04 -27.91
CA ALA A 292 -23.82 2.59 -26.53
C ALA A 292 -22.47 2.72 -25.80
N ARG A 293 -22.50 3.13 -24.52
CA ARG A 293 -21.31 3.30 -23.70
C ARG A 293 -21.29 2.24 -22.61
N GLU A 294 -20.11 1.68 -22.37
CA GLU A 294 -19.84 0.69 -21.34
C GLU A 294 -18.55 1.08 -20.62
N CYS A 295 -18.42 0.73 -19.36
CA CYS A 295 -17.21 0.95 -18.57
C CYS A 295 -16.81 -0.29 -17.78
N GLU A 296 -15.71 -0.23 -17.02
CA GLU A 296 -15.24 -1.31 -16.16
C GLU A 296 -16.27 -1.77 -15.12
N ASN A 297 -17.20 -0.90 -14.71
CA ASN A 297 -18.24 -1.26 -13.74
C ASN A 297 -19.46 -1.98 -14.34
N CYS A 298 -19.73 -1.82 -15.64
CA CYS A 298 -20.95 -2.35 -16.28
C CYS A 298 -20.70 -3.20 -17.53
N SER A 299 -19.46 -3.26 -17.99
CA SER A 299 -19.07 -4.09 -19.12
C SER A 299 -19.07 -5.56 -18.70
N PRO A 300 -19.72 -6.45 -19.46
CA PRO A 300 -19.62 -7.88 -19.23
C PRO A 300 -18.20 -8.43 -19.43
N ASN A 301 -17.31 -7.66 -20.07
CA ASN A 301 -15.91 -8.07 -20.28
C ASN A 301 -15.03 -7.76 -19.05
N ALA A 302 -15.40 -6.75 -18.25
CA ALA A 302 -14.67 -6.39 -17.04
C ALA A 302 -14.97 -7.37 -15.89
N VAL A 303 -16.24 -7.77 -15.76
CA VAL A 303 -16.70 -8.77 -14.80
C VAL A 303 -16.48 -10.16 -15.40
N HIS A 304 -15.36 -10.82 -15.09
CA HIS A 304 -15.19 -12.24 -15.42
C HIS A 304 -16.09 -13.10 -14.51
N THR A 305 -17.40 -13.10 -14.76
CA THR A 305 -18.33 -14.09 -14.22
C THR A 305 -18.15 -15.43 -14.94
N GLU A 306 -16.92 -15.94 -15.04
CA GLU A 306 -16.72 -17.34 -15.38
C GLU A 306 -16.88 -18.15 -14.09
N LEU A 307 -18.03 -18.81 -13.97
CA LEU A 307 -18.26 -19.80 -12.92
C LEU A 307 -17.10 -20.81 -12.91
N THR A 308 -16.51 -20.99 -11.74
CA THR A 308 -15.53 -22.04 -11.49
C THR A 308 -16.13 -23.41 -11.86
N ALA A 309 -15.27 -24.42 -12.06
CA ALA A 309 -15.75 -25.76 -12.36
C ALA A 309 -16.64 -26.35 -11.25
N ALA A 310 -16.48 -25.86 -10.00
CA ALA A 310 -17.31 -26.23 -8.85
C ALA A 310 -18.69 -25.56 -8.94
N GLU A 311 -18.74 -24.24 -9.12
CA GLU A 311 -20.01 -23.50 -9.27
C GLU A 311 -20.80 -23.94 -10.50
N ARG A 312 -20.10 -24.33 -11.58
CA ARG A 312 -20.73 -24.93 -12.77
C ARG A 312 -21.41 -26.27 -12.48
N ARG A 313 -20.90 -27.08 -11.55
CA ARG A 313 -21.55 -28.35 -11.16
C ARG A 313 -22.79 -28.09 -10.32
N GLU A 314 -22.73 -27.12 -9.43
CA GLU A 314 -23.79 -26.81 -8.47
C GLU A 314 -25.07 -26.25 -9.13
N ILE A 315 -24.95 -25.66 -10.32
CA ILE A 315 -26.12 -25.17 -11.10
C ILE A 315 -26.92 -26.31 -11.74
N PHE A 316 -26.34 -27.50 -11.90
CA PHE A 316 -27.00 -28.67 -12.52
C PHE A 316 -27.46 -29.74 -11.51
N ASP A 317 -27.28 -29.50 -10.21
CA ASP A 317 -27.82 -30.31 -9.10
C ASP A 317 -29.09 -29.66 -8.51
#